data_AF-I4HLH4-F1
#
_entry.id   AF-I4HLH4-F1
#
_cell.length_a   1.000
_cell.length_b   1.000
_cell.length_c   1.000
_cell.angle_alpha   90.00
_cell.angle_beta   90.00
_cell.angle_gamma   90.00
#
_symmetry.space_group_name_H-M   'P 1'
#
loop_
_entity.id
_entity.type
_entity.pdbx_description
1 polymer ?
#
loop_
_entity_poly.entity_id
_entity_poly.type
_entity_poly.pdbx_seq_one_letter_code
_entity_poly.pdbx_strand_id
1 'polypeptide(L)'
;MLPTNYHQAYKSLLRKLEDFSLALLDGDASTGLQSFQALQTCLEGEILSLNDDNFSPEVANRWRTVQTELYRSWRLLETDWLFLASARQGREKRLQIISERVETLKGYCQVLLGAVVD
;
A
#
# COMPACT_ATOMS: atom_id res chain seq x y z
N MET A 1 -17.52 9.05 -8.10
CA MET A 1 -16.23 9.57 -7.60
C MET A 1 -16.17 9.37 -6.10
N LEU A 2 -14.99 9.15 -5.51
CA LEU A 2 -14.88 8.96 -4.07
C LEU A 2 -15.05 10.29 -3.31
N PRO A 3 -15.47 10.28 -2.04
CA PRO A 3 -15.51 11.50 -1.24
C PRO A 3 -14.11 12.06 -0.93
N THR A 4 -14.02 13.31 -0.50
CA THR A 4 -12.73 14.00 -0.26
C THR A 4 -11.86 13.32 0.80
N ASN A 5 -12.46 12.84 1.90
CA ASN A 5 -11.73 12.13 2.95
C ASN A 5 -11.11 10.82 2.47
N TYR A 6 -11.76 10.12 1.52
CA TYR A 6 -11.21 8.91 0.90
C TYR A 6 -10.02 9.25 0.01
N HIS A 7 -10.14 10.31 -0.80
CA HIS A 7 -9.01 10.79 -1.61
C HIS A 7 -7.82 11.18 -0.73
N GLN A 8 -8.06 11.83 0.42
CA GLN A 8 -7.00 12.18 1.34
C GLN A 8 -6.33 10.94 1.93
N ALA A 9 -7.10 9.94 2.36
CA ALA A 9 -6.56 8.69 2.88
C ALA A 9 -5.72 7.94 1.83
N TYR A 10 -6.20 7.83 0.59
CA TYR A 10 -5.43 7.17 -0.48
C TYR A 10 -4.20 7.97 -0.93
N LYS A 11 -4.24 9.31 -0.86
CA LYS A 11 -3.03 10.14 -1.06
C LYS A 11 -2.02 9.96 0.06
N SER A 12 -2.48 9.85 1.30
CA SER A 12 -1.64 9.57 2.47
C SER A 12 -0.94 8.22 2.29
N LEU A 13 -1.71 7.17 1.97
CA LEU A 13 -1.17 5.83 1.71
C LEU A 13 -0.16 5.83 0.54
N LEU A 14 -0.50 6.48 -0.58
CA LEU A 14 0.39 6.59 -1.74
C LEU A 14 1.74 7.21 -1.36
N ARG A 15 1.71 8.31 -0.60
CA ARG A 15 2.94 8.96 -0.12
C ARG A 15 3.75 8.04 0.79
N LYS A 16 3.11 7.27 1.68
CA LYS A 16 3.81 6.30 2.54
C LYS A 16 4.43 5.15 1.74
N LEU A 17 3.79 4.73 0.65
CA LEU A 17 4.36 3.74 -0.28
C LEU A 17 5.58 4.31 -1.02
N GLU A 18 5.55 5.58 -1.41
CA GLU A 18 6.71 6.28 -2.01
C GLU A 18 7.87 6.42 -1.02
N ASP A 19 7.58 6.86 0.20
CA ASP A 19 8.56 6.96 1.29
C ASP A 19 9.22 5.58 1.56
N PHE A 20 8.42 4.52 1.59
CA PHE A 20 8.92 3.15 1.78
C PHE A 20 9.76 2.66 0.60
N SER A 21 9.37 2.95 -0.65
CA SER A 21 10.21 2.65 -1.82
C SER A 21 11.59 3.32 -1.74
N LEU A 22 11.64 4.59 -1.32
CA LEU A 22 12.91 5.30 -1.15
C LEU A 22 13.76 4.68 -0.04
N ALA A 23 13.14 4.31 1.08
CA ALA A 23 13.83 3.63 2.18
C ALA A 23 14.41 2.27 1.78
N LEU A 24 13.72 1.52 0.91
CA LEU A 24 14.25 0.26 0.38
C LEU A 24 15.50 0.46 -0.49
N LEU A 25 15.56 1.57 -1.25
CA LEU A 25 16.71 1.92 -2.09
C LEU A 25 17.92 2.40 -1.27
N ASP A 26 17.67 3.14 -0.19
CA ASP A 26 18.72 3.58 0.74
C ASP A 26 19.44 2.40 1.40
N GLY A 27 18.72 1.30 1.61
CA GLY A 27 19.28 0.04 2.12
C GLY A 27 19.53 0.04 3.64
N ASP A 28 19.34 1.16 4.32
CA ASP A 28 19.37 1.24 5.77
C ASP A 28 18.17 0.51 6.39
N ALA A 29 18.48 -0.48 7.23
CA ALA A 29 17.47 -1.33 7.85
C ALA A 29 16.56 -0.55 8.82
N SER A 30 17.10 0.48 9.49
CA SER A 30 16.33 1.25 10.47
C SER A 30 15.31 2.16 9.78
N THR A 31 15.72 2.80 8.69
CA THR A 31 14.88 3.65 7.84
C THR A 31 13.80 2.81 7.15
N GLY A 32 14.15 1.62 6.65
CA GLY A 32 13.19 0.65 6.11
C GLY A 32 12.14 0.21 7.13
N LEU A 33 12.55 -0.06 8.37
CA LEU A 33 11.63 -0.44 9.44
C LEU A 33 10.68 0.70 9.82
N GLN A 34 11.19 1.92 9.98
CA GLN A 34 10.39 3.09 10.34
C GLN A 34 9.34 3.41 9.26
N SER A 35 9.76 3.38 7.99
CA SER A 35 8.86 3.61 6.86
C SER A 35 7.80 2.51 6.73
N PHE A 36 8.17 1.24 6.95
CA PHE A 36 7.18 0.15 6.99
C PHE A 36 6.16 0.32 8.13
N GLN A 37 6.60 0.70 9.33
CA GLN A 37 5.70 0.96 10.46
C GLN A 37 4.74 2.14 10.20
N ALA A 38 5.23 3.20 9.56
CA ALA A 38 4.40 4.33 9.15
C ALA A 38 3.35 3.91 8.11
N LEU A 39 3.73 3.04 7.16
CA LEU A 39 2.82 2.47 6.17
C LEU A 39 1.72 1.62 6.84
N GLN A 40 2.10 0.75 7.77
CA GLN A 40 1.17 -0.07 8.54
C GLN A 40 0.17 0.79 9.32
N THR A 41 0.68 1.81 10.04
CA THR A 41 -0.16 2.72 10.84
C THR A 41 -1.16 3.48 9.96
N CYS A 42 -0.74 3.93 8.78
CA CYS A 42 -1.63 4.61 7.82
C CYS A 42 -2.73 3.65 7.34
N LEU A 43 -2.38 2.43 6.97
CA LEU A 43 -3.37 1.46 6.49
C LEU A 43 -4.38 1.09 7.57
N GLU A 44 -3.92 0.83 8.79
CA GLU A 44 -4.78 0.45 9.91
C GLU A 44 -5.67 1.60 10.41
N GLY A 45 -5.12 2.82 10.46
CA GLY A 45 -5.85 3.99 10.97
C GLY A 45 -6.76 4.66 9.94
N GLU A 46 -6.30 4.80 8.70
CA GLU A 46 -6.96 5.63 7.69
C GLU A 46 -7.71 4.81 6.63
N ILE A 47 -7.24 3.61 6.27
CA ILE A 47 -7.77 2.84 5.15
C ILE A 47 -8.78 1.79 5.61
N LEU A 48 -8.46 1.04 6.67
CA LEU A 48 -9.36 0.04 7.25
C LEU A 48 -10.61 0.63 7.91
N SER A 49 -10.59 1.91 8.25
CA SER A 49 -11.74 2.62 8.83
C SER A 49 -12.75 3.10 7.78
N LEU A 50 -12.42 3.01 6.49
CA LEU A 50 -13.30 3.40 5.39
C LEU A 50 -14.38 2.35 5.14
N ASN A 51 -15.58 2.80 4.76
CA ASN A 51 -16.69 1.94 4.37
C ASN A 51 -17.37 2.47 3.10
N ASP A 52 -18.43 1.82 2.63
CA ASP A 52 -19.15 2.26 1.44
C ASP A 52 -20.65 2.43 1.66
N ASP A 53 -21.05 2.66 2.91
CA ASP A 53 -22.45 2.81 3.34
C ASP A 53 -23.18 3.91 2.55
N ASN A 54 -22.45 4.94 2.12
CA ASN A 54 -22.98 6.10 1.42
C ASN A 54 -22.67 6.12 -0.08
N PHE A 55 -22.16 5.03 -0.66
CA PHE A 55 -21.84 4.97 -2.08
C PHE A 55 -23.05 4.47 -2.88
N SER A 56 -23.22 5.01 -4.09
CA SER A 56 -24.09 4.37 -5.08
C SER A 56 -23.60 2.94 -5.37
N PRO A 57 -24.47 1.98 -5.71
CA PRO A 57 -24.08 0.58 -5.93
C PRO A 57 -22.90 0.36 -6.88
N GLU A 58 -22.82 1.15 -7.96
CA GLU A 58 -21.73 1.06 -8.94
C GLU A 58 -20.38 1.47 -8.35
N VAL A 59 -20.36 2.59 -7.62
CA VAL A 59 -19.16 3.09 -6.93
C VAL A 59 -18.75 2.16 -5.80
N ALA A 60 -19.71 1.66 -5.02
CA ALA A 60 -19.50 0.67 -3.97
C ALA A 60 -18.82 -0.59 -4.50
N ASN A 61 -19.37 -1.19 -5.58
CA ASN A 61 -18.81 -2.39 -6.19
C ASN A 61 -17.37 -2.17 -6.67
N ARG A 62 -17.12 -1.10 -7.43
CA ARG A 62 -15.77 -0.79 -7.92
C ARG A 62 -14.79 -0.58 -6.75
N TRP A 63 -15.21 0.17 -5.73
CA TRP A 63 -14.38 0.46 -4.56
C TRP A 63 -14.04 -0.82 -3.78
N ARG A 64 -15.03 -1.68 -3.49
CA ARG A 64 -14.83 -2.96 -2.79
C ARG A 64 -13.87 -3.90 -3.52
N THR A 65 -13.99 -3.98 -4.85
CA THR A 65 -13.09 -4.80 -5.67
C THR A 65 -11.64 -4.34 -5.50
N VAL A 66 -11.38 -3.04 -5.66
CA VAL A 66 -10.02 -2.51 -5.53
C VAL A 66 -9.52 -2.63 -4.08
N GLN A 67 -10.39 -2.39 -3.09
CA GLN A 67 -10.03 -2.57 -1.68
C GLN A 67 -9.62 -4.00 -1.35
N THR A 68 -10.35 -4.98 -1.87
CA THR A 68 -10.05 -6.40 -1.64
C THR A 68 -8.64 -6.75 -2.14
N GLU A 69 -8.29 -6.29 -3.33
CA GLU A 69 -6.97 -6.55 -3.92
C GLU A 69 -5.85 -5.74 -3.25
N LEU A 70 -6.15 -4.52 -2.79
CA LEU A 70 -5.25 -3.72 -1.97
C LEU A 70 -4.93 -4.45 -0.66
N TYR A 71 -5.94 -4.90 0.09
CA TYR A 71 -5.73 -5.63 1.34
C TYR A 71 -5.01 -6.96 1.15
N ARG A 72 -5.34 -7.69 0.08
CA ARG A 72 -4.60 -8.93 -0.26
C ARG A 72 -3.13 -8.62 -0.51
N SER A 73 -2.83 -7.58 -1.28
CA SER A 73 -1.45 -7.18 -1.59
C SER A 73 -0.71 -6.67 -0.37
N TRP A 74 -1.40 -5.96 0.54
CA TRP A 74 -0.84 -5.54 1.83
C TRP A 74 -0.40 -6.74 2.68
N ARG A 75 -1.26 -7.76 2.84
CA ARG A 75 -0.91 -8.97 3.61
C ARG A 75 0.29 -9.72 3.04
N LEU A 76 0.41 -9.72 1.72
CA LEU A 76 1.59 -10.29 1.05
C LEU A 76 2.84 -9.46 1.32
N LEU A 77 2.75 -8.12 1.23
CA LEU A 77 3.85 -7.22 1.56
C LEU A 77 4.34 -7.42 3.01
N GLU A 78 3.41 -7.50 3.96
CA GLU A 78 3.70 -7.74 5.39
C GLU A 78 4.48 -9.05 5.58
N THR A 79 4.04 -10.09 4.89
CA THR A 79 4.71 -11.40 4.89
C THR A 79 6.11 -11.29 4.27
N ASP A 80 6.24 -10.67 3.10
CA ASP A 80 7.51 -10.52 2.40
C ASP A 80 8.53 -9.72 3.24
N TRP A 81 8.07 -8.68 3.93
CA TRP A 81 8.87 -7.85 4.85
C TRP A 81 9.40 -8.64 6.05
N LEU A 82 8.53 -9.41 6.73
CA LEU A 82 8.93 -10.27 7.85
C LEU A 82 10.02 -11.28 7.44
N PHE A 83 9.87 -11.83 6.24
CA PHE A 83 10.86 -12.75 5.70
C PHE A 83 12.15 -12.07 5.26
N LEU A 84 12.10 -10.83 4.76
CA LEU A 84 13.31 -10.06 4.45
C LEU A 84 14.17 -9.86 5.71
N ALA A 85 13.53 -9.57 6.85
CA ALA A 85 14.21 -9.37 8.13
C ALA A 85 14.92 -10.64 8.64
N SER A 86 14.43 -11.82 8.27
CA SER A 86 14.96 -13.13 8.71
C SER A 86 15.83 -13.84 7.65
N ALA A 87 15.90 -13.32 6.42
CA ALA A 87 16.61 -13.95 5.31
C ALA A 87 18.14 -13.86 5.48
N ARG A 88 18.81 -15.02 5.51
CA ARG A 88 20.29 -15.13 5.47
C ARG A 88 20.86 -15.18 4.06
N GLN A 89 20.04 -15.54 3.06
CA GLN A 89 20.39 -15.64 1.64
C GLN A 89 19.20 -15.20 0.77
N GLY A 90 19.44 -14.75 -0.46
CA GLY A 90 18.37 -14.35 -1.39
C GLY A 90 17.72 -13.00 -1.10
N ARG A 91 18.40 -12.12 -0.35
CA ARG A 91 17.91 -10.80 0.05
C ARG A 91 17.53 -9.93 -1.15
N GLU A 92 18.34 -9.92 -2.21
CA GLU A 92 18.07 -9.13 -3.43
C GLU A 92 16.77 -9.53 -4.12
N LYS A 93 16.57 -10.84 -4.33
CA LYS A 93 15.32 -11.37 -4.88
C LYS A 93 14.12 -11.00 -4.01
N ARG A 94 14.29 -10.95 -2.68
CA ARG A 94 13.24 -10.57 -1.74
C ARG A 94 12.93 -9.07 -1.83
N LEU A 95 13.95 -8.22 -1.92
CA LEU A 95 13.78 -6.78 -2.15
C LEU A 95 13.07 -6.49 -3.48
N GLN A 96 13.36 -7.28 -4.53
CA GLN A 96 12.64 -7.16 -5.80
C GLN A 96 11.14 -7.47 -5.65
N ILE A 97 10.80 -8.60 -5.02
CA ILE A 97 9.39 -8.98 -4.77
C ILE A 97 8.66 -7.89 -3.95
N ILE A 98 9.32 -7.36 -2.91
CA ILE A 98 8.78 -6.27 -2.09
C ILE A 98 8.54 -5.03 -2.95
N SER A 99 9.50 -4.66 -3.81
CA SER A 99 9.39 -3.49 -4.68
C SER A 99 8.22 -3.63 -5.67
N GLU A 100 8.09 -4.79 -6.32
CA GLU A 100 6.96 -5.10 -7.22
C GLU A 100 5.61 -5.04 -6.49
N ARG A 101 5.56 -5.51 -5.24
CA ARG A 101 4.36 -5.44 -4.41
C ARG A 101 3.99 -4.01 -4.04
N VAL A 102 4.98 -3.18 -3.72
CA VAL A 102 4.78 -1.77 -3.41
C VAL A 102 4.25 -1.03 -4.64
N GLU A 103 4.78 -1.27 -5.83
CA GLU A 103 4.26 -0.69 -7.08
C GLU A 103 2.82 -1.13 -7.36
N THR A 104 2.48 -2.39 -7.09
CA THR A 104 1.11 -2.89 -7.20
C THR A 104 0.15 -2.12 -6.26
N LEU A 105 0.56 -1.88 -5.02
CA LEU A 105 -0.22 -1.11 -4.04
C LEU A 105 -0.40 0.36 -4.46
N LYS A 106 0.64 0.99 -5.02
CA LYS A 106 0.56 2.34 -5.58
C LYS A 106 -0.45 2.40 -6.73
N GLY A 107 -0.44 1.40 -7.61
CA GLY A 107 -1.42 1.27 -8.70
C GLY A 107 -2.87 1.25 -8.21
N TYR A 108 -3.17 0.50 -7.15
CA TYR A 108 -4.52 0.53 -6.55
C TYR A 108 -4.89 1.92 -5.99
N CYS A 109 -3.95 2.60 -5.34
CA CYS A 109 -4.17 3.97 -4.88
C CYS A 109 -4.47 4.90 -6.05
N GLN A 110 -3.71 4.82 -7.13
CA GLN A 110 -3.89 5.63 -8.34
C GLN A 110 -5.26 5.39 -9.00
N VAL A 111 -5.68 4.12 -9.13
CA VAL A 111 -7.02 3.75 -9.65
C VAL A 111 -8.12 4.39 -8.80
N LEU A 112 -7.98 4.40 -7.48
CA LEU A 112 -8.96 4.97 -6.55
C LEU A 112 -8.94 6.51 -6.55
N LEU A 113 -7.78 7.11 -6.78
CA LEU A 113 -7.60 8.56 -6.94
C LEU A 113 -8.03 9.06 -8.32
N GLY A 114 -8.36 8.16 -9.25
CA GLY A 114 -8.70 8.52 -10.63
C GLY A 114 -7.49 9.04 -11.42
N ALA A 115 -6.27 8.74 -10.98
CA ALA A 115 -5.07 8.98 -11.77
C ALA A 115 -5.03 7.95 -12.91
N VAL A 116 -4.77 8.41 -14.13
CA VAL A 116 -4.53 7.51 -15.27
C VAL A 116 -3.21 6.79 -14.99
N VAL A 117 -3.27 5.47 -14.89
CA VAL A 117 -2.06 4.62 -14.90
C VAL A 117 -1.71 4.47 -16.37
N ASP A 118 -0.67 5.18 -16.82
CA ASP A 118 -0.11 5.05 -18.18
C ASP A 118 0.58 3.68 -18.37
#